data_AF-A0A535QEH8-F1
#
_entry.id   AF-A0A535QEH8-F1
#
_cell.length_a   1.000
_cell.length_b   1.000
_cell.length_c   1.000
_cell.angle_alpha   90.00
_cell.angle_beta   90.00
_cell.angle_gamma   90.00
#
_symmetry.space_group_name_H-M   'P 1'
#
loop_
_entity.id
_entity.type
_entity.pdbx_description
1 polymer ?
#
loop_
_entity_poly.entity_id
_entity_poly.type
_entity_poly.pdbx_seq_one_letter_code
_entity_poly.pdbx_strand_id
1 'polypeptide(L)'
;MLYRTSVADSWRWMRLDLAVRLVPLTIVPLAVSWLTGVPLRSFGLVFAHPLRDFLVAIPLAVAGFAVAAGFAEYLARRNRRWFVPDSRDLGLQTTYYLLLNAPIEEWFFRGFMQGGLTTWLRAPILAVGLTTAVFGGYHLLDRWGWRPVLGATAAGLALGLIYLWQPDPPSLVAPTIVHAAITCGFLSLGPYAIFAWRRANGRFRRSAEPVRQ
;
A
#
# COMPACT_ATOMS: atom_id res chain seq x y z
N MET A 1 -24.41 0.05 5.66
CA MET A 1 -24.09 1.31 6.34
C MET A 1 -22.93 2.00 5.62
N LEU A 2 -23.14 3.24 5.19
CA LEU A 2 -22.08 4.10 4.65
C LEU A 2 -21.41 4.82 5.82
N TYR A 3 -20.09 4.72 5.92
CA TYR A 3 -19.27 5.45 6.86
C TYR A 3 -18.43 6.46 6.08
N ARG A 4 -18.66 7.74 6.33
CA ARG A 4 -17.92 8.84 5.71
C ARG A 4 -16.82 9.27 6.67
N THR A 5 -15.56 9.23 6.23
CA THR A 5 -14.46 9.75 7.04
C THR A 5 -14.22 11.22 6.80
N SER A 6 -13.79 11.88 7.85
CA SER A 6 -13.33 13.26 7.86
C SER A 6 -11.81 13.33 8.01
N VAL A 7 -11.25 14.51 7.73
CA VAL A 7 -9.83 14.82 7.97
C VAL A 7 -9.40 14.50 9.41
N ALA A 8 -10.26 14.76 10.40
CA ALA A 8 -9.97 14.48 11.80
C ALA A 8 -9.88 12.98 12.10
N ASP A 9 -10.72 12.17 11.42
CA ASP A 9 -10.64 10.72 11.52
C ASP A 9 -9.35 10.19 10.93
N SER A 10 -8.97 10.71 9.76
CA SER A 10 -7.74 10.31 9.09
C SER A 10 -6.51 10.68 9.87
N TRP A 11 -6.43 11.92 10.33
CA TRP A 11 -5.31 12.39 11.14
C TRP A 11 -5.11 11.55 12.41
N ARG A 12 -6.22 11.16 13.06
CA ARG A 12 -6.18 10.36 14.29
C ARG A 12 -5.53 9.00 14.09
N TRP A 13 -5.77 8.31 12.97
CA TRP A 13 -5.12 7.03 12.68
C TRP A 13 -3.75 7.22 12.04
N MET A 14 -3.57 8.21 11.15
CA MET A 14 -2.27 8.48 10.48
C MET A 14 -1.17 8.79 11.48
N ARG A 15 -1.44 9.58 12.52
CA ARG A 15 -0.42 9.86 13.56
C ARG A 15 0.05 8.59 14.28
N LEU A 16 -0.85 7.63 14.50
CA LEU A 16 -0.54 6.37 15.15
C LEU A 16 0.22 5.47 14.17
N ASP A 17 -0.21 5.44 12.92
CA ASP A 17 0.45 4.70 11.85
C ASP A 17 1.88 5.19 11.61
N LEU A 18 2.08 6.51 11.60
CA LEU A 18 3.40 7.12 11.52
C LEU A 18 4.28 6.66 12.68
N ALA A 19 3.81 6.80 13.93
CA ALA A 19 4.60 6.51 15.11
C ALA A 19 4.93 5.03 15.28
N VAL A 20 3.96 4.15 15.04
CA VAL A 20 4.05 2.71 15.35
C VAL A 20 4.55 1.90 14.17
N ARG A 21 4.34 2.37 12.93
CA ARG A 21 4.69 1.63 11.72
C ARG A 21 5.74 2.36 10.89
N LEU A 22 5.43 3.53 10.33
CA LEU A 22 6.32 4.15 9.34
C LEU A 22 7.66 4.61 9.93
N VAL A 23 7.67 5.13 11.17
CA VAL A 23 8.90 5.52 11.86
C VAL A 23 9.81 4.31 12.10
N PRO A 24 9.36 3.18 12.71
CA PRO A 24 10.18 1.98 12.81
C PRO A 24 10.68 1.45 11.46
N LEU A 25 9.81 1.38 10.44
CA LEU A 25 10.19 0.94 9.09
C LEU A 25 11.23 1.85 8.43
N THR A 26 11.28 3.13 8.80
CA THR A 26 12.30 4.08 8.33
C THR A 26 13.60 3.96 9.13
N ILE A 27 13.50 3.83 10.46
CA ILE A 27 14.67 3.81 11.35
C ILE A 27 15.51 2.55 11.14
N VAL A 28 14.89 1.38 10.93
CA VAL A 28 15.63 0.11 10.84
C VAL A 28 16.63 0.10 9.67
N PRO A 29 16.27 0.42 8.42
CA PRO A 29 17.23 0.50 7.31
C PRO A 29 18.31 1.57 7.55
N LEU A 30 17.96 2.72 8.14
CA LEU A 30 18.93 3.77 8.49
C LEU A 30 19.95 3.27 9.52
N ALA A 31 19.48 2.63 10.59
CA ALA A 31 20.32 2.11 11.65
C ALA A 31 21.27 1.02 11.11
N VAL A 32 20.78 0.11 10.27
CA VAL A 32 21.62 -0.91 9.64
C VAL A 32 22.65 -0.26 8.71
N SER A 33 22.26 0.71 7.88
CA SER A 33 23.19 1.45 7.02
C SER A 33 24.31 2.11 7.83
N TRP A 34 23.94 2.78 8.92
CA TRP A 34 24.88 3.47 9.80
C TRP A 34 25.84 2.50 10.51
N LEU A 35 25.32 1.39 11.06
CA LEU A 35 26.12 0.41 11.81
C LEU A 35 27.04 -0.43 10.92
N THR A 36 26.64 -0.70 9.67
CA THR A 36 27.37 -1.61 8.76
C THR A 36 28.14 -0.89 7.66
N GLY A 37 27.92 0.41 7.46
CA GLY A 37 28.48 1.17 6.36
C GLY A 37 27.88 0.84 4.98
N VAL A 38 26.86 -0.04 4.91
CA VAL A 38 26.16 -0.34 3.65
C VAL A 38 25.43 0.92 3.18
N PRO A 39 25.70 1.43 1.95
CA PRO A 39 25.11 2.67 1.50
C PRO A 39 23.61 2.52 1.23
N LEU A 40 22.82 3.56 1.50
CA LEU A 40 21.35 3.55 1.34
C LEU A 40 20.89 3.21 -0.09
N ARG A 41 21.72 3.49 -1.10
CA ARG A 41 21.47 3.09 -2.49
C ARG A 41 21.35 1.58 -2.67
N SER A 42 22.01 0.79 -1.82
CA SER A 42 21.91 -0.68 -1.81
C SER A 42 20.55 -1.17 -1.32
N PHE A 43 19.76 -0.29 -0.69
CA PHE A 43 18.36 -0.53 -0.33
C PHE A 43 17.40 0.09 -1.36
N GLY A 44 17.85 0.28 -2.61
CA GLY A 44 17.00 0.70 -3.73
C GLY A 44 16.63 2.19 -3.79
N LEU A 45 17.24 3.04 -2.93
CA LEU A 45 17.15 4.50 -3.05
C LEU A 45 18.04 5.01 -4.19
N VAL A 46 17.64 4.66 -5.42
CA VAL A 46 18.31 5.02 -6.66
C VAL A 46 17.29 5.32 -7.74
N PHE A 47 17.60 6.27 -8.62
CA PHE A 47 16.81 6.62 -9.79
C PHE A 47 17.55 6.18 -11.06
N ALA A 48 17.64 4.87 -11.26
CA ALA A 48 18.55 4.27 -12.26
C ALA A 48 17.90 4.10 -13.65
N HIS A 49 16.61 3.80 -13.73
CA HIS A 49 15.95 3.39 -14.98
C HIS A 49 14.58 4.06 -15.19
N PRO A 50 14.51 5.40 -15.15
CA PRO A 50 13.24 6.12 -15.06
C PRO A 50 12.24 5.78 -16.15
N LEU A 51 12.67 5.75 -17.42
CA LEU A 51 11.77 5.42 -18.52
C LEU A 51 11.17 4.02 -18.37
N ARG A 52 12.00 3.01 -18.06
CA ARG A 52 11.54 1.64 -17.82
C ARG A 52 10.60 1.59 -16.63
N ASP A 53 10.97 2.24 -15.53
CA ASP A 53 10.19 2.25 -14.30
C ASP A 53 8.79 2.81 -14.55
N PHE A 54 8.66 3.93 -15.26
CA PHE A 54 7.35 4.47 -15.62
C PHE A 54 6.60 3.60 -16.63
N LEU A 55 7.26 3.06 -17.66
CA LEU A 55 6.61 2.18 -18.64
C LEU A 55 6.05 0.90 -18.02
N VAL A 56 6.71 0.35 -17.00
CA VAL A 56 6.24 -0.82 -16.26
C VAL A 56 5.22 -0.41 -15.20
N ALA A 57 5.47 0.66 -14.45
CA ALA A 57 4.66 1.03 -13.30
C ALA A 57 3.28 1.54 -13.70
N ILE A 58 3.15 2.37 -14.73
CA ILE A 58 1.86 2.96 -15.13
C ILE A 58 0.79 1.88 -15.44
N PRO A 59 1.02 0.91 -16.34
CA PRO A 59 0.00 -0.10 -16.63
C PRO A 59 -0.30 -0.98 -15.42
N LEU A 60 0.72 -1.38 -14.65
CA LEU A 60 0.54 -2.18 -13.44
C LEU A 60 -0.19 -1.41 -12.34
N ALA A 61 0.04 -0.09 -12.21
CA ALA A 61 -0.63 0.77 -11.27
C ALA A 61 -2.12 0.94 -11.62
N VAL A 62 -2.44 1.12 -12.89
CA VAL A 62 -3.85 1.18 -13.36
C VAL A 62 -4.56 -0.14 -13.09
N ALA A 63 -3.94 -1.27 -13.44
CA ALA A 63 -4.49 -2.59 -13.20
C ALA A 63 -4.66 -2.87 -11.69
N GLY A 64 -3.62 -2.60 -10.91
CA GLY A 64 -3.61 -2.78 -9.46
C GLY A 64 -4.66 -1.91 -8.76
N PHE A 65 -4.78 -0.64 -9.15
CA PHE A 65 -5.82 0.27 -8.67
C PHE A 65 -7.22 -0.30 -8.94
N ALA A 66 -7.49 -0.74 -10.17
CA ALA A 66 -8.82 -1.24 -10.55
C ALA A 66 -9.18 -2.52 -9.77
N VAL A 67 -8.24 -3.46 -9.64
CA VAL A 67 -8.41 -4.68 -8.85
C VAL A 67 -8.66 -4.34 -7.39
N ALA A 68 -7.85 -3.45 -6.80
CA ALA A 68 -7.97 -3.04 -5.42
C ALA A 68 -9.30 -2.33 -5.12
N ALA A 69 -9.75 -1.45 -6.01
CA ALA A 69 -11.04 -0.77 -5.90
C ALA A 69 -12.22 -1.74 -5.99
N GLY A 70 -12.18 -2.69 -6.93
CA GLY A 70 -13.18 -3.74 -7.04
C GLY A 70 -13.20 -4.65 -5.80
N PHE A 71 -12.03 -4.97 -5.25
CA PHE A 71 -11.93 -5.76 -4.03
C PHE A 71 -12.45 -5.02 -2.80
N ALA A 72 -12.15 -3.72 -2.67
CA ALA A 72 -12.72 -2.86 -1.63
C ALA A 72 -14.25 -2.82 -1.71
N GLU A 73 -14.81 -2.70 -2.91
CA GLU A 73 -16.25 -2.75 -3.13
C GLU A 73 -16.85 -4.10 -2.75
N TYR A 74 -16.20 -5.21 -3.14
CA TYR A 74 -16.60 -6.56 -2.76
C TYR A 74 -16.67 -6.70 -1.23
N LEU A 75 -15.63 -6.29 -0.52
CA LEU A 75 -15.60 -6.34 0.95
C LEU A 75 -16.65 -5.44 1.57
N ALA A 76 -16.87 -4.24 1.02
CA ALA A 76 -17.88 -3.31 1.51
C ALA A 76 -19.29 -3.90 1.41
N ARG A 77 -19.60 -4.57 0.29
CA ARG A 77 -20.86 -5.31 0.10
C ARG A 77 -20.98 -6.48 1.07
N ARG A 78 -19.92 -7.29 1.21
CA ARG A 78 -19.92 -8.49 2.07
C ARG A 78 -20.11 -8.16 3.54
N ASN A 79 -19.48 -7.09 4.01
CA ASN A 79 -19.49 -6.67 5.42
C ASN A 79 -20.62 -5.67 5.72
N ARG A 80 -21.42 -5.28 4.71
CA ARG A 80 -22.46 -4.23 4.79
C ARG A 80 -21.94 -2.91 5.38
N ARG A 81 -20.64 -2.65 5.27
CA ARG A 81 -19.95 -1.46 5.78
C ARG A 81 -19.13 -0.88 4.64
N TRP A 82 -19.48 0.32 4.20
CA TRP A 82 -18.78 0.99 3.12
C TRP A 82 -18.05 2.22 3.65
N PHE A 83 -16.73 2.15 3.65
CA PHE A 83 -15.85 3.27 3.97
C PHE A 83 -15.67 4.15 2.74
N VAL A 84 -15.92 5.45 2.87
CA VAL A 84 -15.71 6.42 1.79
C VAL A 84 -15.22 7.75 2.36
N PRO A 85 -14.06 8.28 1.95
CA PRO A 85 -13.62 9.59 2.43
C PRO A 85 -14.53 10.72 1.94
N ASP A 86 -14.62 11.80 2.70
CA ASP A 86 -15.10 13.07 2.15
C ASP A 86 -14.09 13.70 1.19
N SER A 87 -14.48 14.75 0.47
CA SER A 87 -13.62 15.32 -0.59
C SER A 87 -12.33 15.94 -0.06
N ARG A 88 -12.32 16.46 1.18
CA ARG A 88 -11.10 17.02 1.81
C ARG A 88 -10.25 15.90 2.36
N ASP A 89 -10.88 14.93 3.01
CA ASP A 89 -10.24 13.75 3.56
C ASP A 89 -9.61 12.87 2.47
N LEU A 90 -10.24 12.79 1.30
CA LEU A 90 -9.70 12.11 0.12
C LEU A 90 -8.32 12.65 -0.23
N GLY A 91 -8.17 13.97 -0.30
CA GLY A 91 -6.89 14.61 -0.58
C GLY A 91 -5.83 14.20 0.45
N LEU A 92 -6.16 14.30 1.74
CA LEU A 92 -5.24 13.91 2.81
C LEU A 92 -4.84 12.43 2.74
N GLN A 93 -5.80 11.51 2.62
CA GLN A 93 -5.52 10.08 2.52
C GLN A 93 -4.69 9.73 1.29
N THR A 94 -5.07 10.23 0.11
CA THR A 94 -4.34 9.96 -1.12
C THR A 94 -2.91 10.50 -1.05
N THR A 95 -2.71 11.72 -0.55
CA THR A 95 -1.35 12.27 -0.35
C THR A 95 -0.54 11.45 0.64
N TYR A 96 -1.13 11.03 1.76
CA TYR A 96 -0.47 10.18 2.74
C TYR A 96 0.00 8.86 2.13
N TYR A 97 -0.88 8.19 1.37
CA TYR A 97 -0.56 6.91 0.73
C TYR A 97 0.51 7.04 -0.35
N LEU A 98 0.46 8.10 -1.15
CA LEU A 98 1.40 8.35 -2.25
C LEU A 98 2.80 8.75 -1.75
N LEU A 99 2.87 9.64 -0.76
CA LEU A 99 4.13 10.31 -0.42
C LEU A 99 4.82 9.74 0.83
N LEU A 100 4.09 9.05 1.71
CA LEU A 100 4.65 8.54 2.96
C LEU A 100 4.53 7.03 3.03
N ASN A 101 3.30 6.50 3.02
CA ASN A 101 3.07 5.10 3.31
C ASN A 101 3.72 4.16 2.29
N ALA A 102 3.36 4.27 1.00
CA ALA A 102 3.92 3.37 -0.01
C ALA A 102 5.45 3.51 -0.16
N PRO A 103 6.04 4.72 -0.23
CA PRO A 103 7.50 4.85 -0.32
C PRO A 103 8.25 4.23 0.88
N ILE A 104 7.78 4.46 2.12
CA ILE A 104 8.44 3.94 3.32
C ILE A 104 8.29 2.42 3.41
N GLU A 105 7.09 1.89 3.15
CA GLU A 105 6.86 0.45 3.15
C GLU A 105 7.68 -0.24 2.06
N GLU A 106 7.71 0.28 0.82
CA GLU A 106 8.54 -0.33 -0.24
C GLU A 106 10.03 -0.22 0.06
N TRP A 107 10.49 0.88 0.66
CA TRP A 107 11.88 0.99 1.07
C TRP A 107 12.27 -0.07 2.10
N PHE A 108 11.44 -0.28 3.11
CA PHE A 108 11.70 -1.31 4.12
C PHE A 108 11.57 -2.73 3.54
N PHE A 109 10.44 -3.05 2.92
CA PHE A 109 10.15 -4.42 2.51
C PHE A 109 10.95 -4.83 1.28
N ARG A 110 11.01 -3.99 0.24
CA ARG A 110 11.59 -4.39 -1.06
C ARG A 110 13.07 -4.03 -1.09
N GLY A 111 13.37 -2.78 -0.75
CA GLY A 111 14.73 -2.27 -0.68
C GLY A 111 15.59 -3.00 0.34
N PHE A 112 15.22 -2.85 1.62
CA PHE A 112 16.00 -3.36 2.74
C PHE A 112 15.84 -4.87 2.97
N MET A 113 14.60 -5.35 3.19
CA MET A 113 14.37 -6.74 3.59
C MET A 113 14.56 -7.71 2.41
N GLN A 114 13.84 -7.55 1.30
CA GLN A 114 13.97 -8.44 0.14
C GLN A 114 15.35 -8.31 -0.52
N GLY A 115 15.84 -7.08 -0.72
CA GLY A 115 17.19 -6.84 -1.24
C GLY A 115 18.27 -7.48 -0.36
N GLY A 116 18.24 -7.20 0.95
CA GLY A 116 19.19 -7.76 1.91
C GLY A 116 19.13 -9.28 2.01
N LEU A 117 17.95 -9.87 2.07
CA LEU A 117 17.76 -11.33 2.08
C LEU A 117 18.24 -11.97 0.78
N THR A 118 18.05 -11.31 -0.38
CA THR A 118 18.54 -11.80 -1.67
C THR A 118 20.07 -11.91 -1.64
N THR A 119 20.75 -10.87 -1.14
CA THR A 119 22.21 -10.87 -1.01
C THR A 119 22.70 -11.92 0.00
N TRP A 120 22.04 -12.03 1.16
CA TRP A 120 22.48 -12.90 2.25
C TRP A 120 22.22 -14.39 1.97
N LEU A 121 21.01 -14.73 1.51
CA LEU A 121 20.61 -16.12 1.26
C LEU A 121 21.07 -16.63 -0.11
N ARG A 122 21.46 -15.73 -1.03
CA ARG A 122 21.69 -16.05 -2.45
C ARG A 122 20.52 -16.79 -3.11
N ALA A 123 19.31 -16.54 -2.63
CA ALA A 123 18.08 -17.22 -3.02
C ALA A 123 16.96 -16.18 -3.24
N PRO A 124 16.93 -15.48 -4.39
CA PRO A 124 16.01 -14.36 -4.62
C PRO A 124 14.53 -14.74 -4.49
N ILE A 125 14.15 -15.94 -4.94
CA ILE A 125 12.76 -16.43 -4.83
C ILE A 125 12.37 -16.65 -3.36
N LEU A 126 13.30 -17.16 -2.54
CA LEU A 126 13.06 -17.33 -1.11
C LEU A 126 12.96 -15.97 -0.41
N ALA A 127 13.78 -14.98 -0.81
CA ALA A 127 13.71 -13.62 -0.30
C ALA A 127 12.35 -12.95 -0.61
N VAL A 128 11.81 -13.13 -1.82
CA VAL A 128 10.44 -12.70 -2.17
C VAL A 128 9.41 -13.37 -1.26
N GLY A 129 9.51 -14.69 -1.08
CA GLY A 129 8.57 -15.46 -0.26
C GLY A 129 8.56 -15.01 1.21
N LEU A 130 9.74 -14.88 1.82
CA LEU A 130 9.89 -14.46 3.22
C LEU A 130 9.40 -13.02 3.43
N THR A 131 9.80 -12.10 2.55
CA THR A 131 9.37 -10.70 2.65
C THR A 131 7.85 -10.59 2.47
N THR A 132 7.28 -11.31 1.51
CA THR A 132 5.82 -11.36 1.29
C THR A 132 5.08 -11.90 2.52
N ALA A 133 5.61 -12.95 3.15
CA ALA A 133 5.02 -13.53 4.36
C ALA A 133 5.05 -12.53 5.53
N VAL A 134 6.15 -11.79 5.72
CA VAL A 134 6.23 -10.74 6.76
C VAL A 134 5.32 -9.56 6.43
N PHE A 135 5.27 -9.13 5.17
CA PHE A 135 4.35 -8.08 4.70
C PHE A 135 2.88 -8.45 4.96
N GLY A 136 2.45 -9.65 4.59
CA GLY A 136 1.11 -10.13 4.89
C GLY A 136 0.86 -10.31 6.39
N GLY A 137 1.85 -10.85 7.10
CA GLY A 137 1.79 -11.16 8.52
C GLY A 137 1.59 -9.93 9.41
N TYR A 138 2.25 -8.80 9.10
CA TYR A 138 2.08 -7.62 9.96
C TYR A 138 0.67 -7.02 9.87
N HIS A 139 -0.05 -7.21 8.75
CA HIS A 139 -1.45 -6.78 8.64
C HIS A 139 -2.39 -7.57 9.57
N LEU A 140 -1.99 -8.76 10.04
CA LEU A 140 -2.72 -9.46 11.11
C LEU A 140 -2.65 -8.70 12.43
N LEU A 141 -1.55 -7.99 12.69
CA LEU A 141 -1.35 -7.18 13.90
C LEU A 141 -2.28 -5.96 13.93
N ASP A 142 -2.62 -5.43 12.74
CA ASP A 142 -3.60 -4.34 12.56
C ASP A 142 -5.06 -4.80 12.74
N ARG A 143 -5.29 -6.04 13.19
CA ARG A 143 -6.60 -6.66 13.42
C ARG A 143 -7.47 -6.71 12.15
N TRP A 144 -6.85 -6.77 10.98
CA TRP A 144 -7.58 -6.93 9.73
C TRP A 144 -8.24 -8.31 9.67
N GLY A 145 -9.40 -8.38 9.03
CA GLY A 145 -10.00 -9.68 8.69
C GLY A 145 -9.13 -10.45 7.70
N TRP A 146 -9.23 -11.78 7.71
CA TRP A 146 -8.39 -12.65 6.86
C TRP A 146 -8.46 -12.33 5.36
N ARG A 147 -9.61 -11.83 4.86
CA ARG A 147 -9.78 -11.48 3.43
C ARG A 147 -8.91 -10.27 3.02
N PRO A 148 -9.00 -9.10 3.69
CA PRO A 148 -8.05 -8.02 3.50
C PRO A 148 -6.59 -8.47 3.61
N VAL A 149 -6.26 -9.32 4.59
CA VAL A 149 -4.88 -9.83 4.77
C VAL A 149 -4.43 -10.62 3.55
N LEU A 150 -5.23 -11.56 3.04
CA LEU A 150 -4.89 -12.28 1.81
C LEU A 150 -4.73 -11.34 0.60
N GLY A 151 -5.58 -10.31 0.50
CA GLY A 151 -5.46 -9.29 -0.53
C GLY A 151 -4.14 -8.51 -0.42
N ALA A 152 -3.77 -8.10 0.79
CA ALA A 152 -2.50 -7.43 1.06
C ALA A 152 -1.30 -8.35 0.78
N THR A 153 -1.35 -9.63 1.18
CA THR A 153 -0.31 -10.62 0.87
C THR A 153 -0.15 -10.82 -0.63
N ALA A 154 -1.25 -10.91 -1.38
CA ALA A 154 -1.20 -11.05 -2.84
C ALA A 154 -0.62 -9.79 -3.52
N ALA A 155 -1.02 -8.60 -3.07
CA ALA A 155 -0.39 -7.35 -3.50
C ALA A 155 1.10 -7.34 -3.16
N GLY A 156 1.45 -7.78 -1.96
CA GLY A 156 2.83 -7.85 -1.49
C GLY A 156 3.71 -8.77 -2.35
N LEU A 157 3.17 -9.91 -2.78
CA LEU A 157 3.81 -10.82 -3.72
C LEU A 157 4.04 -10.15 -5.07
N ALA A 158 3.01 -9.49 -5.62
CA ALA A 158 3.12 -8.79 -6.89
C ALA A 158 4.21 -7.70 -6.85
N LEU A 159 4.26 -6.91 -5.77
CA LEU A 159 5.30 -5.91 -5.55
C LEU A 159 6.69 -6.53 -5.41
N GLY A 160 6.80 -7.66 -4.71
CA GLY A 160 8.06 -8.41 -4.60
C GLY A 160 8.56 -8.92 -5.95
N LEU A 161 7.66 -9.38 -6.82
CA LEU A 161 7.98 -9.79 -8.19
C LEU A 161 8.38 -8.60 -9.08
N ILE A 162 7.71 -7.46 -8.94
CA ILE A 162 8.09 -6.22 -9.64
C ILE A 162 9.51 -5.79 -9.26
N TYR A 163 9.85 -5.85 -7.97
CA TYR A 163 11.20 -5.53 -7.49
C TYR A 163 12.23 -6.56 -7.94
N LEU A 164 11.91 -7.86 -7.87
CA LEU A 164 12.80 -8.93 -8.34
C LEU A 164 13.16 -8.80 -9.82
N TRP A 165 12.24 -8.29 -10.64
CA TRP A 165 12.45 -8.11 -12.07
C TRP A 165 13.11 -6.76 -12.42
N GLN A 166 13.58 -5.98 -11.45
CA GLN A 166 14.33 -4.76 -11.74
C GLN A 166 15.74 -5.07 -12.25
N PRO A 167 16.26 -4.29 -13.22
CA PRO A 167 17.68 -4.30 -13.56
C PRO A 167 18.54 -3.80 -12.39
N ASP A 168 19.83 -4.10 -12.43
CA ASP A 168 20.81 -3.62 -11.45
C ASP A 168 21.32 -2.21 -11.81
N PRO A 169 21.36 -1.25 -10.86
CA PRO A 169 20.86 -1.36 -9.49
C PRO A 169 19.34 -1.29 -9.40
N PRO A 170 18.69 -2.09 -8.52
CA PRO A 170 17.24 -2.13 -8.43
C PRO A 170 16.68 -0.80 -7.92
N SER A 171 15.71 -0.24 -8.67
CA SER A 171 15.00 0.99 -8.34
C SER A 171 13.68 0.70 -7.62
N LEU A 172 13.36 1.52 -6.61
CA LEU A 172 12.07 1.44 -5.90
C LEU A 172 10.94 2.22 -6.57
N VAL A 173 11.20 2.97 -7.65
CA VAL A 173 10.18 3.82 -8.30
C VAL A 173 9.00 2.99 -8.75
N ALA A 174 9.24 1.91 -9.50
CA ALA A 174 8.17 1.08 -10.03
C ALA A 174 7.31 0.41 -8.93
N PRO A 175 7.89 -0.35 -7.97
CA PRO A 175 7.07 -0.94 -6.91
C PRO A 175 6.36 0.13 -6.05
N THR A 176 6.98 1.29 -5.80
CA THR A 176 6.35 2.37 -5.01
C THR A 176 5.11 2.94 -5.70
N ILE A 177 5.19 3.23 -7.01
CA ILE A 177 4.04 3.75 -7.77
C ILE A 177 2.90 2.73 -7.79
N VAL A 178 3.23 1.46 -8.05
CA VAL A 178 2.22 0.38 -8.10
C VAL A 178 1.58 0.16 -6.73
N HIS A 179 2.38 0.15 -5.66
CA HIS A 179 1.89 0.04 -4.30
C HIS A 179 0.95 1.19 -3.97
N ALA A 180 1.38 2.44 -4.18
CA ALA A 180 0.57 3.60 -3.89
C ALA A 180 -0.79 3.58 -4.63
N ALA A 181 -0.78 3.14 -5.89
CA ALA A 181 -2.00 2.98 -6.69
C ALA A 181 -2.92 1.88 -6.12
N ILE A 182 -2.39 0.72 -5.74
CA ILE A 182 -3.15 -0.35 -5.08
C ILE A 182 -3.77 0.17 -3.79
N THR A 183 -3.00 0.83 -2.92
CA THR A 183 -3.47 1.34 -1.63
C THR A 183 -4.52 2.44 -1.81
N CYS A 184 -4.33 3.35 -2.77
CA CYS A 184 -5.33 4.36 -3.11
C CYS A 184 -6.62 3.74 -3.70
N GLY A 185 -6.48 2.70 -4.53
CA GLY A 185 -7.59 1.92 -5.04
C GLY A 185 -8.36 1.22 -3.94
N PHE A 186 -7.69 0.71 -2.91
CA PHE A 186 -8.33 -0.01 -1.82
C PHE A 186 -8.97 0.91 -0.76
N LEU A 187 -8.28 1.98 -0.35
CA LEU A 187 -8.60 2.73 0.86
C LEU A 187 -9.11 4.15 0.63
N SER A 188 -8.76 4.82 -0.47
CA SER A 188 -9.10 6.26 -0.65
C SER A 188 -9.85 6.56 -1.96
N LEU A 189 -9.12 6.80 -3.04
CA LEU A 189 -9.67 7.23 -4.32
C LEU A 189 -10.60 6.20 -4.95
N GLY A 190 -10.33 4.90 -4.82
CA GLY A 190 -11.19 3.84 -5.34
C GLY A 190 -12.60 3.86 -4.72
N PRO A 191 -12.74 3.73 -3.38
CA PRO A 191 -14.03 3.83 -2.71
C PRO A 191 -14.76 5.14 -3.01
N TYR A 192 -14.04 6.26 -3.08
CA TYR A 192 -14.62 7.56 -3.44
C TYR A 192 -15.17 7.60 -4.86
N ALA A 193 -14.39 7.14 -5.84
CA ALA A 193 -14.79 7.13 -7.25
C ALA A 193 -16.03 6.25 -7.48
N ILE A 194 -16.06 5.06 -6.88
CA ILE A 194 -17.21 4.15 -6.96
C ILE A 194 -18.44 4.78 -6.29
N PHE A 195 -18.27 5.43 -5.14
CA PHE A 195 -19.36 6.16 -4.48
C PHE A 195 -19.91 7.29 -5.35
N ALA A 196 -19.04 8.14 -5.90
CA ALA A 196 -19.41 9.27 -6.75
C ALA A 196 -20.15 8.78 -8.00
N TRP A 197 -19.65 7.74 -8.66
CA TRP A 197 -20.29 7.11 -9.81
C TRP A 197 -21.68 6.57 -9.47
N ARG A 198 -21.83 5.81 -8.37
CA ARG A 198 -23.14 5.28 -7.97
C ARG A 198 -24.14 6.39 -7.62
N ARG A 199 -23.68 7.45 -6.97
CA ARG A 199 -24.50 8.62 -6.64
C ARG A 199 -24.99 9.31 -7.91
N ALA A 200 -24.10 9.56 -8.87
CA ALA A 200 -24.44 10.17 -10.16
C ALA A 200 -25.45 9.34 -10.98
N ASN A 201 -25.39 8.02 -10.87
CA ASN A 201 -26.27 7.09 -11.60
C ASN A 201 -27.53 6.68 -10.83
N GLY A 202 -27.87 7.34 -9.71
CA GLY A 202 -29.05 6.99 -8.90
C GLY A 202 -29.01 5.60 -8.25
N ARG A 203 -27.85 4.93 -8.25
CA ARG A 203 -27.64 3.58 -7.69
C ARG A 203 -27.30 3.59 -6.20
N PHE A 204 -27.43 4.74 -5.54
CA PHE A 204 -27.21 4.90 -4.13
C PHE A 204 -28.54 5.00 -3.38
N ARG A 205 -28.95 3.92 -2.70
CA ARG A 205 -30.04 3.93 -1.74
C ARG A 205 -29.47 4.23 -0.36
N ARG A 206 -29.82 5.38 0.24
CA ARG A 206 -29.62 5.58 1.68
C ARG A 206 -30.46 4.53 2.40
N SER A 207 -29.82 3.60 3.12
CA SER A 207 -30.55 2.69 4.01
C SER A 207 -31.20 3.55 5.10
N ALA A 208 -32.54 3.56 5.15
CA ALA A 208 -33.36 4.34 6.07
C ALA A 208 -33.44 3.74 7.49
N GLU A 209 -32.41 3.02 7.94
CA GLU A 209 -32.37 2.52 9.31
C GLU A 209 -31.77 3.60 10.22
N PRO A 210 -32.51 4.07 11.25
CA PRO A 210 -31.96 4.97 12.25
C PRO A 210 -30.85 4.24 13.02
N VAL A 211 -29.69 4.87 13.09
CA VAL A 211 -28.58 4.42 13.93
C VAL A 211 -29.02 4.59 15.39
N ARG A 212 -29.26 3.48 16.10
CA ARG A 212 -29.31 3.52 17.57
C ARG A 212 -27.90 3.84 18.07
N GLN A 213 -27.79 4.94 18.80
CA GLN A 213 -26.59 5.36 19.52
C GLN A 213 -26.27 4.37 20.64
#